data_AF-A0AAE0GNY8-F1
#
_entry.id   AF-A0AAE0GNY8-F1
#
_cell.length_a   1.000
_cell.length_b   1.000
_cell.length_c   1.000
_cell.angle_alpha   90.00
_cell.angle_beta   90.00
_cell.angle_gamma   90.00
#
_symmetry.space_group_name_H-M   'P 1'
#
loop_
_entity.id
_entity.type
_entity.pdbx_description
1 polymer ?
#
loop_
_entity_poly.entity_id
_entity_poly.type
_entity_poly.pdbx_seq_one_letter_code
_entity_poly.pdbx_strand_id
1 'polypeptide(L)'
;MFRLQVVAGHYPVWSVSSHGVQQKLVDRLRPLLQAHGVALYLCGHDHQLQHFHEPGDGVDYIVSGSGSEERLSRRNDTRNMDEVPAGYLKYFYGEAGGFVAVEVSASEMEVQMIHQDGRVLYAFNKTNPRGVDNIDSML
;
A
#
# COMPACT_ATOMS: atom_id res chain seq x y z
N MET A 1 -2.00 4.76 23.60
CA MET A 1 -2.68 5.50 22.52
C MET A 1 -2.37 4.81 21.20
N PHE A 2 -3.37 4.34 20.47
CA PHE A 2 -3.22 3.83 19.12
C PHE A 2 -2.79 4.99 18.21
N ARG A 3 -1.59 4.92 17.62
CA ARG A 3 -1.08 5.95 16.71
C ARG A 3 -0.73 5.30 15.39
N LEU A 4 -1.56 5.56 14.40
CA LEU A 4 -1.33 5.20 13.01
C LEU A 4 -0.74 6.42 12.31
N GLN A 5 0.43 6.25 11.70
CA GLN A 5 1.02 7.26 10.83
C GLN A 5 0.82 6.81 9.38
N VAL A 6 0.29 7.70 8.56
CA VAL A 6 0.12 7.51 7.12
C VAL A 6 0.98 8.54 6.42
N VAL A 7 1.76 8.09 5.44
CA VAL A 7 2.56 8.97 4.58
C VAL A 7 2.03 8.85 3.16
N ALA A 8 1.94 9.98 2.46
CA ALA A 8 1.50 9.99 1.07
C ALA A 8 2.53 10.67 0.15
N GLY A 9 2.66 10.17 -1.07
CA GLY A 9 3.51 10.74 -2.11
C GLY A 9 2.97 10.36 -3.49
N HIS A 10 3.42 11.01 -4.57
CA HIS A 10 2.91 10.67 -5.90
C HIS A 10 3.48 9.33 -6.41
N TYR A 11 4.80 9.13 -6.26
CA TYR A 11 5.53 8.01 -6.85
C TYR A 11 5.51 6.75 -5.95
N PRO A 12 5.39 5.55 -6.52
CA PRO A 12 5.42 4.29 -5.77
C PRO A 12 6.83 3.97 -5.25
N VAL A 13 6.94 3.36 -4.06
CA VAL A 13 8.19 2.68 -3.68
C VAL A 13 8.31 1.38 -4.49
N TRP A 14 7.23 0.60 -4.47
CA TRP A 14 7.07 -0.65 -5.20
C TRP A 14 5.95 -0.51 -6.23
N SER A 15 6.20 -0.98 -7.45
CA SER A 15 5.19 -1.15 -8.48
C SER A 15 5.65 -2.23 -9.45
N VAL A 16 4.71 -3.06 -9.93
CA VAL A 16 4.99 -4.04 -10.99
C VAL A 16 4.70 -3.48 -12.38
N SER A 17 4.08 -2.29 -12.45
CA SER A 17 3.62 -1.66 -13.69
C SER A 17 4.70 -0.83 -14.38
N SER A 18 4.33 -0.07 -15.41
CA SER A 18 5.22 0.69 -16.30
C SER A 18 6.37 1.47 -15.65
N HIS A 19 6.17 2.09 -14.47
CA HIS A 19 7.20 2.90 -13.83
C HIS A 19 8.07 2.11 -12.83
N GLY A 20 7.66 0.90 -12.47
CA GLY A 20 8.47 -0.06 -11.72
C GLY A 20 8.89 0.43 -10.34
N VAL A 21 9.98 -0.17 -9.84
CA VAL A 21 10.55 0.16 -8.52
C VAL A 21 11.26 1.51 -8.56
N GLN A 22 10.91 2.42 -7.65
CA GLN A 22 11.58 3.73 -7.57
C GLN A 22 12.77 3.64 -6.61
N GLN A 23 13.94 3.27 -7.13
CA GLN A 23 15.14 3.01 -6.32
C GLN A 23 15.49 4.16 -5.36
N LYS A 24 15.31 5.43 -5.77
CA LYS A 24 15.54 6.57 -4.87
C LYS A 24 14.64 6.56 -3.63
N LEU A 25 13.40 6.08 -3.75
CA LEU A 25 12.48 5.95 -2.63
C LEU A 25 12.79 4.70 -1.79
N VAL A 26 13.20 3.60 -2.44
CA VAL A 26 13.70 2.39 -1.75
C VAL A 26 14.91 2.74 -0.87
N ASP A 27 15.83 3.57 -1.36
CA ASP A 27 17.07 3.89 -0.65
C ASP A 27 16.88 4.96 0.45
N ARG A 28 15.95 5.90 0.25
CA ARG A 28 15.86 7.11 1.09
C ARG A 28 14.58 7.24 1.90
N LEU A 29 13.45 6.80 1.35
CA LEU A 29 12.14 6.95 2.00
C LEU A 29 11.78 5.70 2.80
N ARG A 30 11.85 4.52 2.18
CA ARG A 30 11.53 3.24 2.81
C ARG A 30 12.20 3.05 4.19
N PRO A 31 13.51 3.31 4.37
CA PRO A 31 14.14 3.17 5.69
C PRO A 31 13.54 4.10 6.75
N LEU A 32 13.08 5.30 6.36
CA LEU A 32 12.43 6.24 7.27
C LEU A 32 11.00 5.77 7.62
N LEU A 33 10.25 5.28 6.65
CA LEU A 33 8.91 4.73 6.90
C LEU A 33 8.97 3.59 7.92
N GLN A 34 9.93 2.68 7.73
CA GLN A 34 10.19 1.55 8.62
C GLN A 34 10.64 2.02 10.01
N ALA A 35 11.65 2.90 10.09
CA ALA A 35 12.21 3.37 11.35
C ALA A 35 11.17 4.14 12.21
N HIS A 36 10.20 4.80 11.58
CA HIS A 36 9.15 5.53 12.27
C HIS A 36 7.86 4.72 12.50
N GLY A 37 7.81 3.45 12.09
CA GLY A 37 6.62 2.61 12.27
C GLY A 37 5.40 3.15 11.53
N VAL A 38 5.60 3.66 10.32
CA VAL A 38 4.50 4.10 9.44
C VAL A 38 3.60 2.90 9.13
N ALA A 39 2.29 3.10 9.20
CA ALA A 39 1.33 2.04 8.92
C ALA A 39 1.13 1.85 7.42
N LEU A 40 0.91 2.96 6.70
CA LEU A 40 0.66 2.98 5.26
C LEU A 40 1.52 4.02 4.54
N TYR A 41 2.08 3.64 3.40
CA TYR A 41 2.52 4.57 2.36
C TYR A 41 1.53 4.56 1.20
N LEU A 42 0.83 5.68 0.99
CA LEU A 42 -0.16 5.85 -0.07
C LEU A 42 0.45 6.59 -1.26
N CYS A 43 0.23 6.08 -2.47
CA CYS A 43 0.71 6.72 -3.70
C CYS A 43 -0.17 6.43 -4.92
N GLY A 44 0.26 6.91 -6.08
CA GLY A 44 -0.38 6.65 -7.37
C GLY A 44 0.67 6.50 -8.46
N HIS A 45 0.63 7.39 -9.45
CA HIS A 45 1.54 7.47 -10.61
C HIS A 45 1.43 6.32 -11.61
N ASP A 46 1.46 5.07 -11.15
CA ASP A 46 1.05 3.93 -11.97
C ASP A 46 -0.47 3.77 -11.90
N HIS A 47 -1.11 3.57 -13.05
CA HIS A 47 -2.55 3.74 -13.26
C HIS A 47 -3.37 2.50 -12.82
N GLN A 48 -2.85 1.72 -11.88
CA GLN A 48 -3.44 0.47 -11.37
C GLN A 48 -3.72 0.58 -9.86
N LEU A 49 -4.44 -0.39 -9.32
CA LEU A 49 -4.51 -0.62 -7.87
C LEU A 49 -3.54 -1.73 -7.47
N GLN A 50 -2.67 -1.45 -6.50
CA GLN A 50 -1.65 -2.40 -6.07
C GLN A 50 -1.44 -2.34 -4.56
N HIS A 51 -1.23 -3.50 -3.94
CA HIS A 51 -0.85 -3.64 -2.54
C HIS A 51 0.45 -4.42 -2.45
N PHE A 52 1.45 -3.84 -1.79
CA PHE A 52 2.69 -4.51 -1.43
C PHE A 52 2.89 -4.52 0.08
N HIS A 53 3.47 -5.61 0.57
CA HIS A 53 3.87 -5.78 1.96
C HIS A 53 5.17 -6.58 2.03
N GLU A 54 6.19 -5.99 2.67
CA GLU A 54 7.48 -6.64 2.86
C GLU A 54 7.42 -7.60 4.06
N PRO A 55 7.79 -8.88 3.92
CA PRO A 55 7.76 -9.82 5.04
C PRO A 55 8.59 -9.32 6.24
N GLY A 56 7.94 -9.16 7.38
CA GLY A 56 8.56 -8.69 8.62
C GLY A 56 8.58 -7.17 8.81
N ASP A 57 8.04 -6.40 7.85
CA ASP A 57 7.82 -4.96 7.98
C ASP A 57 6.40 -4.66 8.51
N GLY A 58 6.22 -3.51 9.16
CA GLY A 58 4.92 -2.98 9.58
C GLY A 58 4.24 -2.09 8.53
N VAL A 59 4.96 -1.63 7.51
CA VAL A 59 4.46 -0.72 6.48
C VAL A 59 3.77 -1.49 5.34
N ASP A 60 2.54 -1.10 4.98
CA ASP A 60 1.95 -1.49 3.68
C ASP A 60 2.09 -0.36 2.66
N TYR A 61 2.45 -0.72 1.44
CA TYR A 61 2.63 0.22 0.32
C TYR A 61 1.47 0.05 -0.65
N ILE A 62 0.70 1.13 -0.84
CA ILE A 62 -0.55 1.11 -1.59
C ILE A 62 -0.44 2.05 -2.78
N VAL A 63 -0.71 1.52 -3.97
CA VAL A 63 -0.86 2.29 -5.20
C VAL A 63 -2.36 2.42 -5.49
N SER A 64 -2.86 3.65 -5.53
CA SER A 64 -4.24 4.00 -5.87
C SER A 64 -4.25 4.92 -7.09
N GLY A 65 -3.87 4.40 -8.27
CA GLY A 65 -3.74 5.22 -9.48
C GLY A 65 -4.84 5.06 -10.54
N SER A 66 -5.85 4.23 -10.30
CA SER A 66 -6.91 3.91 -11.28
C SER A 66 -8.10 4.87 -11.31
N GLY A 67 -7.90 6.13 -10.89
CA GLY A 67 -8.97 7.13 -10.77
C GLY A 67 -9.48 7.71 -12.09
N SER A 68 -8.87 7.37 -13.23
CA SER A 68 -9.28 7.80 -14.57
C SER A 68 -9.40 6.61 -15.52
N GLU A 69 -10.08 6.78 -16.64
CA GLU A 69 -10.07 5.78 -17.70
C GLU A 69 -8.64 5.43 -18.12
N GLU A 70 -8.30 4.16 -18.00
CA GLU A 70 -7.01 3.66 -18.43
C GLU A 70 -7.04 3.33 -19.92
N ARG A 71 -6.00 3.74 -20.65
CA ARG A 71 -5.77 3.28 -22.03
C ARG A 71 -5.71 1.76 -22.01
N LEU A 72 -6.46 1.09 -22.90
CA LEU A 72 -6.47 -0.37 -23.03
C LEU A 72 -5.06 -0.98 -23.08
N SER A 73 -4.10 -0.27 -23.67
CA SER A 73 -2.69 -0.68 -23.79
C SER A 73 -1.91 -0.71 -22.47
N ARG A 74 -2.45 -0.17 -21.37
CA ARG A 74 -1.83 -0.14 -20.04
C ARG A 74 -2.55 -1.04 -19.03
N ARG A 75 -3.65 -1.68 -19.45
CA ARG A 75 -4.33 -2.65 -18.60
C ARG A 75 -3.44 -3.85 -18.36
N ASN A 76 -3.46 -4.36 -17.13
CA ASN A 76 -2.66 -5.51 -16.69
C ASN A 76 -1.16 -5.39 -17.01
N ASP A 77 -0.65 -4.16 -17.06
CA ASP A 77 0.78 -3.92 -17.25
C ASP A 77 1.53 -4.36 -15.99
N THR A 78 2.23 -5.49 -16.07
CA THR A 78 3.07 -6.03 -14.99
C THR A 78 4.52 -6.25 -15.46
N ARG A 79 5.00 -5.42 -16.40
CA ARG A 79 6.30 -5.62 -17.05
C ARG A 79 7.51 -5.56 -16.12
N ASN A 80 7.37 -4.94 -14.94
CA ASN A 80 8.41 -4.82 -13.94
C ASN A 80 8.17 -5.76 -12.75
N MET A 81 7.36 -6.82 -12.92
CA MET A 81 7.13 -7.84 -11.87
C MET A 81 8.44 -8.43 -11.35
N ASP A 82 9.40 -8.71 -12.22
CA ASP A 82 10.68 -9.33 -11.85
C ASP A 82 11.61 -8.40 -11.07
N GLU A 83 11.32 -7.08 -11.04
CA GLU A 83 12.07 -6.11 -10.23
C GLU A 83 11.58 -6.07 -8.77
N VAL A 84 10.37 -6.57 -8.51
CA VAL A 84 9.80 -6.60 -7.17
C VAL A 84 10.14 -7.94 -6.49
N PRO A 85 10.71 -7.92 -5.27
CA PRO A 85 11.06 -9.15 -4.56
C PRO A 85 9.85 -10.10 -4.40
N ALA A 86 10.13 -11.40 -4.55
CA ALA A 86 9.11 -12.43 -4.46
C ALA A 86 8.35 -12.36 -3.13
N GLY A 87 7.01 -12.40 -3.22
CA GLY A 87 6.13 -12.34 -2.06
C GLY A 87 5.81 -10.94 -1.55
N TYR A 88 6.38 -9.87 -2.12
CA TYR A 88 6.04 -8.50 -1.74
C TYR A 88 4.67 -8.08 -2.26
N LEU A 89 4.37 -8.36 -3.54
CA LEU A 89 3.06 -8.07 -4.12
C LEU A 89 1.99 -8.96 -3.46
N LYS A 90 0.96 -8.33 -2.88
CA LYS A 90 -0.18 -8.99 -2.24
C LYS A 90 -1.44 -8.94 -3.09
N TYR A 91 -1.62 -7.84 -3.83
CA TYR A 91 -2.77 -7.67 -4.69
C TYR A 91 -2.44 -6.74 -5.86
N PHE A 92 -3.00 -7.05 -7.03
CA PHE A 92 -2.92 -6.24 -8.24
C PHE A 92 -4.26 -6.27 -8.95
N TYR A 93 -4.75 -5.09 -9.33
CA TYR A 93 -5.89 -4.92 -10.23
C TYR A 93 -5.50 -3.97 -11.35
N GLY A 94 -5.40 -4.53 -12.55
CA GLY A 94 -4.89 -3.85 -13.74
C GLY A 94 -5.97 -3.32 -14.67
N GLU A 95 -7.22 -3.20 -14.22
CA GLU A 95 -8.28 -2.55 -15.01
C GLU A 95 -8.55 -1.13 -14.52
N ALA A 96 -9.18 -0.34 -15.40
CA ALA A 96 -9.56 1.04 -15.08
C ALA A 96 -10.68 1.09 -14.05
N GLY A 97 -10.74 2.22 -13.32
CA GLY A 97 -11.89 2.54 -12.49
C GLY A 97 -11.80 1.93 -11.11
N GLY A 98 -11.11 2.63 -10.21
CA GLY A 98 -11.13 2.27 -8.81
C GLY A 98 -10.33 3.22 -7.94
N PHE A 99 -10.49 3.07 -6.63
CA PHE A 99 -9.87 3.91 -5.62
C PHE A 99 -9.64 3.11 -4.34
N VAL A 100 -8.90 3.69 -3.40
CA VAL A 100 -8.68 3.12 -2.07
C VAL A 100 -9.48 3.90 -1.04
N ALA A 101 -10.28 3.20 -0.24
CA ALA A 101 -10.90 3.73 0.97
C ALA A 101 -10.13 3.24 2.20
N VAL A 102 -9.93 4.14 3.17
CA VAL A 102 -9.29 3.83 4.44
C VAL A 102 -10.23 4.26 5.57
N GLU A 103 -10.68 3.29 6.36
CA GLU A 103 -11.52 3.52 7.53
C GLU A 103 -10.70 3.28 8.79
N VAL A 104 -10.76 4.23 9.73
CA VAL A 104 -9.93 4.19 10.94
C VAL A 104 -10.82 4.27 12.17
N SER A 105 -10.70 3.30 13.05
CA SER A 105 -11.36 3.25 14.35
C SER A 105 -10.35 3.42 15.50
N ALA A 106 -10.82 3.28 16.73
CA ALA A 106 -9.96 3.34 17.91
C ALA A 106 -8.96 2.17 18.01
N SER A 107 -9.22 1.05 17.33
CA SER A 107 -8.45 -0.20 17.46
C SER A 107 -7.91 -0.77 16.15
N GLU A 108 -8.46 -0.36 15.01
CA GLU A 108 -8.09 -0.90 13.71
C GLU A 108 -8.14 0.15 12.59
N MET A 109 -7.43 -0.16 11.51
CA MET A 109 -7.53 0.51 10.22
C MET A 109 -7.91 -0.54 9.18
N GLU A 110 -9.05 -0.36 8.53
CA GLU A 110 -9.44 -1.15 7.35
C GLU A 110 -9.04 -0.40 6.09
N VAL A 111 -8.46 -1.12 5.13
CA VAL A 111 -8.06 -0.59 3.82
C VAL A 111 -8.76 -1.42 2.75
N GLN A 112 -9.57 -0.74 1.93
CA GLN A 112 -10.33 -1.37 0.85
C GLN A 112 -9.93 -0.78 -0.50
N MET A 113 -9.70 -1.66 -1.48
CA MET A 113 -9.63 -1.31 -2.90
C MET A 113 -11.02 -1.51 -3.49
N ILE A 114 -11.59 -0.46 -4.06
CA ILE A 114 -12.98 -0.40 -4.50
C ILE A 114 -13.02 -0.05 -5.98
N HIS A 115 -13.72 -0.86 -6.76
CA HIS A 115 -14.01 -0.55 -8.17
C HIS A 115 -15.02 0.59 -8.26
N GLN A 116 -15.01 1.36 -9.36
CA GLN A 116 -15.89 2.51 -9.55
C GLN A 116 -17.41 2.21 -9.46
N ASP A 117 -17.82 0.95 -9.60
CA ASP A 117 -19.22 0.51 -9.42
C ASP A 117 -19.59 0.24 -7.94
N GLY A 118 -18.67 0.46 -7.00
CA GLY A 118 -18.85 0.27 -5.57
C GLY A 118 -18.48 -1.12 -5.06
N ARG A 119 -18.04 -2.04 -5.92
CA ARG A 119 -17.62 -3.39 -5.51
C ARG A 119 -16.26 -3.34 -4.82
N VAL A 120 -16.17 -3.95 -3.64
CA VAL A 120 -14.89 -4.20 -2.97
C VAL A 120 -14.13 -5.28 -3.74
N LEU A 121 -12.96 -4.90 -4.26
CA LEU A 121 -12.06 -5.77 -5.03
C LEU A 121 -11.10 -6.53 -4.11
N TYR A 122 -10.63 -5.87 -3.06
CA TYR A 122 -9.65 -6.39 -2.12
C TYR A 122 -9.72 -5.57 -0.83
N ALA A 123 -9.51 -6.21 0.32
CA ALA A 123 -9.50 -5.55 1.62
C ALA A 123 -8.52 -6.23 2.58
N PHE A 124 -7.98 -5.45 3.52
CA PHE A 124 -7.20 -5.96 4.63
C PHE A 124 -7.28 -5.00 5.83
N ASN A 125 -6.99 -5.54 7.02
CA ASN A 125 -7.02 -4.80 8.27
C ASN A 125 -5.61 -4.68 8.85
N LYS A 126 -5.32 -3.53 9.44
CA LYS A 126 -4.17 -3.31 10.32
C LYS A 126 -4.66 -3.07 11.74
N THR A 127 -4.19 -3.90 12.66
CA THR A 127 -4.38 -3.72 14.10
C THR A 127 -3.09 -3.19 14.72
N ASN A 128 -3.17 -2.62 15.92
CA ASN A 128 -1.97 -2.18 16.63
C ASN A 128 -1.06 -3.37 16.95
N PRO A 129 0.21 -3.40 16.50
CA PRO A 129 1.15 -4.41 16.97
C PRO A 129 1.46 -4.26 18.47
N ARG A 130 1.29 -3.05 19.03
CA ARG A 130 1.58 -2.74 20.45
C ARG A 130 0.40 -3.02 21.40
N GLY A 131 -0.41 -4.04 21.10
CA GLY A 131 -1.69 -4.30 21.76
C GLY A 131 -1.74 -5.53 22.68
N VAL A 132 -0.65 -6.29 22.85
CA VAL A 132 -0.65 -7.49 23.72
C VAL A 132 0.51 -7.54 24.72
N ASP A 133 1.61 -6.81 24.52
CA ASP A 133 2.76 -6.86 25.44
C ASP A 133 3.19 -5.44 25.89
N ASN A 134 3.28 -5.24 27.21
CA ASN A 134 3.86 -4.08 27.93
C ASN A 134 2.91 -2.97 28.42
N ILE A 135 1.93 -3.33 29.25
CA ILE A 135 1.41 -2.39 30.27
C ILE A 135 1.62 -2.85 31.72
N ASP A 136 2.10 -4.08 31.95
CA ASP A 136 2.36 -4.60 33.30
C ASP A 136 3.84 -4.54 33.75
N SER A 137 4.74 -3.93 32.97
CA SER A 137 6.18 -3.87 33.31
C SER A 137 6.70 -2.50 33.72
N MET A 138 5.86 -1.45 33.74
CA MET A 138 6.25 -0.13 34.24
C MET A 138 5.08 0.61 34.86
N LEU A 139 4.57 0.13 36.00
CA LEU A 139 4.12 0.93 37.16
C LEU A 139 3.69 -0.01 38.31
#